data_AF-A0A8B6FTM7-F1
#
_entry.id   AF-A0A8B6FTM7-F1
#
_cell.length_a   1.000
_cell.length_b   1.000
_cell.length_c   1.000
_cell.angle_alpha   90.00
_cell.angle_beta   90.00
_cell.angle_gamma   90.00
#
_symmetry.space_group_name_H-M   'P 1'
#
loop_
_entity.id
_entity.type
_entity.pdbx_description
1 polymer ?
#
loop_
_entity_poly.entity_id
_entity_poly.type
_entity_poly.pdbx_seq_one_letter_code
_entity_poly.pdbx_strand_id
1 'polypeptide(L)'
;MLKAGFNLRSWTSNNEQLRQQAAKEDVLDTDKQTKILGMRWNVENDELTYAKRTIVPAQGDENNNCEWKYCPTNYNPADLLSRGMTTKQFKESTLWREGPIWIGDKSKHPKTFIETNTALSVLTDDDKEPLDDEESKTCEN
;
A
#
# COMPACT_ATOMS: atom_id res chain seq x y z
N MET A 1 -36.40 3.73 1.35
CA MET A 1 -35.03 4.02 0.89
C MET A 1 -35.08 4.48 -0.56
N LEU A 2 -34.47 5.62 -0.89
CA LEU A 2 -34.29 6.05 -2.27
C LEU A 2 -33.26 5.12 -2.92
N LYS A 3 -33.64 4.45 -4.03
CA LYS A 3 -32.70 3.62 -4.78
C LYS A 3 -31.80 4.55 -5.60
N ALA A 4 -30.49 4.47 -5.39
CA ALA A 4 -29.52 5.15 -6.24
C ALA A 4 -29.60 4.55 -7.66
N GLY A 5 -29.84 5.38 -8.68
CA GLY A 5 -30.11 4.95 -10.06
C GLY A 5 -28.90 4.44 -10.85
N PHE A 6 -27.93 3.81 -10.18
CA PHE A 6 -26.79 3.18 -10.86
C PHE A 6 -27.13 1.73 -11.20
N ASN A 7 -27.21 1.42 -12.48
CA ASN A 7 -27.36 0.05 -12.95
C ASN A 7 -26.01 -0.67 -12.85
N LEU A 8 -25.86 -1.54 -11.86
CA LEU A 8 -24.70 -2.44 -11.76
C LEU A 8 -24.75 -3.44 -12.93
N ARG A 9 -23.64 -3.57 -13.66
CA ARG A 9 -23.54 -4.47 -14.82
C ARG A 9 -22.91 -5.81 -14.46
N SER A 10 -22.02 -5.81 -13.48
CA SER A 10 -21.45 -7.01 -12.87
C SER A 10 -20.83 -6.64 -11.53
N TRP A 11 -20.75 -7.60 -10.60
CA TRP A 11 -19.97 -7.43 -9.37
C TRP A 11 -19.43 -8.76 -8.84
N THR A 12 -18.25 -8.68 -8.22
CA THR A 12 -17.54 -9.76 -7.53
C THR A 12 -17.51 -9.51 -6.03
N SER A 13 -17.60 -10.56 -5.21
CA SER A 13 -17.53 -10.49 -3.76
C SER A 13 -16.89 -11.77 -3.19
N ASN A 14 -16.05 -11.63 -2.17
CA ASN A 14 -15.50 -12.75 -1.38
C ASN A 14 -16.55 -13.34 -0.41
N ASN A 15 -17.62 -12.62 -0.12
CA ASN A 15 -18.74 -13.09 0.72
C ASN A 15 -19.75 -13.94 -0.09
N GLU A 16 -20.09 -15.11 0.44
CA GLU A 16 -20.97 -16.09 -0.23
C GLU A 16 -22.42 -15.61 -0.38
N GLN A 17 -23.01 -15.00 0.65
CA GLN A 17 -24.39 -14.50 0.61
C GLN A 17 -24.57 -13.44 -0.48
N LEU A 18 -23.58 -12.56 -0.58
CA LEU A 18 -23.50 -11.53 -1.61
C LEU A 18 -23.36 -12.14 -3.01
N ARG A 19 -22.55 -13.20 -3.18
CA ARG A 19 -22.47 -13.95 -4.45
C ARG A 19 -23.78 -14.66 -4.82
N GLN A 20 -24.48 -15.24 -3.86
CA GLN A 20 -25.78 -15.87 -4.10
C GLN A 20 -26.80 -14.83 -4.57
N GLN A 21 -26.80 -13.64 -3.96
CA GLN A 21 -27.66 -12.54 -4.39
C GLN A 21 -27.27 -12.02 -5.78
N ALA A 22 -25.97 -11.89 -6.07
CA ALA A 22 -25.47 -11.50 -7.39
C ALA A 22 -25.92 -12.47 -8.48
N ALA A 23 -25.84 -13.78 -8.21
CA ALA A 23 -26.23 -14.83 -9.13
C ALA A 23 -27.74 -14.79 -9.39
N LYS A 24 -28.54 -14.55 -8.35
CA LYS A 24 -29.99 -14.39 -8.46
C LYS A 24 -30.38 -13.20 -9.32
N GLU A 25 -29.58 -12.14 -9.30
CA GLU A 25 -29.79 -10.91 -10.07
C GLU A 25 -29.13 -10.93 -11.46
N ASP A 26 -28.53 -12.05 -11.88
CA ASP A 26 -27.80 -12.22 -13.15
C ASP A 26 -26.69 -11.17 -13.37
N VAL A 27 -26.07 -10.74 -12.27
CA VAL A 27 -24.98 -9.74 -12.24
C VAL A 27 -23.70 -10.29 -11.59
N LEU A 28 -23.65 -11.59 -11.30
CA LEU A 28 -22.47 -12.21 -10.73
C LEU A 28 -21.35 -12.25 -11.76
N ASP A 29 -20.22 -11.65 -11.42
CA ASP A 29 -18.97 -11.88 -12.14
C ASP A 29 -18.35 -13.20 -11.67
N THR A 30 -18.17 -14.13 -12.60
CA THR A 30 -17.63 -15.47 -12.35
C THR A 30 -16.10 -15.51 -12.35
N ASP A 31 -15.44 -14.42 -12.73
CA ASP A 31 -13.99 -14.36 -12.75
C ASP A 31 -13.43 -14.42 -11.32
N LYS A 32 -12.65 -15.47 -11.06
CA LYS A 32 -11.97 -15.67 -9.78
C LYS A 32 -10.87 -14.63 -9.52
N GLN A 33 -10.41 -13.98 -10.58
CA GLN A 33 -9.37 -12.96 -10.52
C GLN A 33 -9.83 -11.71 -11.27
N THR A 34 -10.08 -10.64 -10.53
CA THR A 34 -10.52 -9.35 -11.11
C THR A 34 -9.48 -8.26 -10.88
N LYS A 35 -9.47 -7.24 -11.73
CA LYS A 35 -8.53 -6.11 -11.61
C LYS A 35 -9.19 -4.96 -10.88
N ILE A 36 -8.63 -4.57 -9.73
CA ILE A 36 -9.12 -3.47 -8.89
C ILE A 36 -7.99 -2.48 -8.67
N LEU A 37 -8.17 -1.22 -9.09
CA LEU A 37 -7.21 -0.13 -8.89
C LEU A 37 -5.77 -0.42 -9.37
N GLY A 38 -5.62 -1.26 -10.40
CA GLY A 38 -4.29 -1.66 -10.91
C GLY A 38 -3.69 -2.90 -10.25
N MET A 39 -4.36 -3.44 -9.23
CA MET A 39 -4.05 -4.68 -8.54
C MET A 39 -4.92 -5.82 -9.08
N ARG A 40 -4.50 -7.06 -8.86
CA ARG A 40 -5.27 -8.27 -9.14
C ARG A 40 -5.80 -8.80 -7.82
N TRP A 41 -7.11 -8.88 -7.68
CA TRP A 41 -7.77 -9.47 -6.52
C TRP A 41 -8.19 -10.90 -6.85
N ASN A 42 -7.74 -11.86 -6.04
CA ASN A 42 -8.24 -13.21 -6.01
C ASN A 42 -9.40 -13.27 -5.00
N VAL A 43 -10.60 -13.50 -5.52
CA VAL A 43 -11.85 -13.48 -4.74
C VAL A 43 -11.98 -14.70 -3.83
N GLU A 44 -11.37 -15.83 -4.18
CA GLU A 44 -11.49 -17.09 -3.43
C GLU A 44 -10.67 -17.05 -2.14
N ASN A 45 -9.43 -16.57 -2.23
CA ASN A 45 -8.51 -16.50 -1.09
C ASN A 45 -8.52 -15.13 -0.40
N ASP A 46 -9.29 -14.18 -0.92
CA ASP A 46 -9.26 -12.78 -0.51
C ASP A 46 -7.84 -12.15 -0.57
N GLU A 47 -7.13 -12.42 -1.66
CA GLU A 47 -5.73 -12.01 -1.82
C GLU A 47 -5.57 -10.93 -2.88
N LEU A 48 -4.86 -9.86 -2.50
CA LEU A 48 -4.50 -8.77 -3.38
C LEU A 48 -3.05 -8.92 -3.86
N THR A 49 -2.87 -9.04 -5.18
CA THR A 49 -1.57 -9.19 -5.81
C THR A 49 -1.28 -8.03 -6.76
N TYR A 50 -0.04 -7.57 -6.76
CA TYR A 50 0.41 -6.62 -7.78
C TYR A 50 1.01 -7.39 -8.95
N ALA A 51 0.73 -6.94 -10.18
CA ALA A 51 1.48 -7.44 -11.32
C ALA A 51 2.93 -7.00 -11.15
N LYS A 52 3.82 -7.94 -10.79
CA LYS A 52 5.26 -7.70 -10.76
C LYS A 52 5.69 -7.37 -12.17
N ARG A 53 5.76 -6.08 -12.49
CA ARG A 53 6.41 -5.62 -13.71
C ARG A 53 7.89 -5.83 -13.47
N THR A 54 8.44 -6.91 -14.02
CA THR A 54 9.88 -6.96 -14.23
C THR A 54 10.18 -5.75 -15.09
N ILE A 55 10.81 -4.73 -14.51
CA ILE A 55 11.51 -3.73 -15.29
C ILE A 55 12.64 -4.52 -15.91
N VAL A 56 12.36 -5.18 -17.04
CA VAL A 56 13.42 -5.47 -17.98
C VAL A 56 13.97 -4.08 -18.29
N PRO A 57 15.23 -3.77 -17.92
CA PRO A 57 15.82 -2.55 -18.41
C PRO A 57 15.59 -2.60 -19.92
N ALA A 58 14.97 -1.55 -20.47
CA ALA A 58 14.97 -1.37 -21.90
C ALA A 58 16.41 -1.61 -22.35
N GLN A 59 16.65 -2.44 -23.37
CA GLN A 59 18.01 -2.68 -23.89
C GLN A 59 18.72 -1.32 -24.03
N GLY A 60 19.60 -1.01 -23.08
CA GLY A 60 19.88 0.38 -22.72
C GLY A 60 20.30 0.48 -21.25
N ASP A 61 21.59 0.26 -21.02
CA ASP A 61 22.33 0.38 -19.76
C ASP A 61 22.03 -0.63 -18.66
N GLU A 62 22.67 -1.79 -18.80
CA GLU A 62 23.01 -2.71 -17.70
C GLU A 62 23.84 -2.07 -16.57
N ASN A 63 24.27 -0.81 -16.75
CA ASN A 63 24.97 0.02 -15.75
C ASN A 63 24.08 1.08 -15.08
N ASN A 64 22.77 1.09 -15.31
CA ASN A 64 21.89 2.10 -14.72
C ASN A 64 21.60 1.79 -13.24
N ASN A 65 22.59 2.08 -12.39
CA ASN A 65 22.49 1.96 -10.93
C ASN A 65 21.51 3.01 -10.39
N CYS A 66 20.22 2.69 -10.43
CA CYS A 66 19.16 3.48 -9.84
C CYS A 66 19.19 3.33 -8.31
N GLU A 67 19.79 4.31 -7.63
CA GLU A 67 19.79 4.40 -6.18
C GLU A 67 18.49 5.05 -5.69
N TRP A 68 17.71 4.33 -4.88
CA TRP A 68 16.53 4.89 -4.21
C TRP A 68 16.96 5.70 -2.99
N LYS A 69 16.46 6.94 -2.87
CA LYS A 69 16.75 7.82 -1.72
C LYS A 69 15.46 8.29 -1.06
N TYR A 70 15.53 8.51 0.25
CA TYR A 70 14.42 9.08 1.02
C TYR A 70 14.16 10.53 0.62
N CYS A 71 12.93 10.84 0.21
CA CYS A 71 12.49 12.21 -0.03
C CYS A 71 11.82 12.76 1.24
N PRO A 72 12.37 13.80 1.90
CA PRO A 72 11.72 14.39 3.06
C PRO A 72 10.38 15.05 2.73
N THR A 73 9.48 15.10 3.71
CA THR A 73 8.11 15.62 3.60
C THR A 73 8.02 17.00 2.92
N ASN A 74 8.90 17.94 3.29
CA ASN A 74 8.91 19.30 2.73
C ASN A 74 9.38 19.36 1.27
N TYR A 75 9.96 18.28 0.76
CA TYR A 75 10.37 18.12 -0.62
C TYR A 75 9.47 17.12 -1.37
N ASN A 76 8.47 16.50 -0.75
CA ASN A 76 7.57 15.59 -1.43
C ASN A 76 6.43 16.37 -2.11
N PRO A 77 6.40 16.48 -3.46
CA PRO A 77 5.32 17.20 -4.13
C PRO A 77 3.93 16.58 -3.87
N ALA A 78 3.84 15.26 -3.65
CA ALA A 78 2.57 14.60 -3.33
C ALA A 78 1.98 15.06 -2.00
N ASP A 79 2.83 15.47 -1.05
CA ASP A 79 2.38 15.96 0.26
C ASP A 79 1.65 17.30 0.15
N LEU A 80 1.94 18.11 -0.88
CA LEU A 80 1.23 19.35 -1.10
C LEU A 80 -0.26 19.09 -1.35
N LEU A 81 -0.58 18.10 -2.19
CA LEU A 81 -1.96 17.73 -2.49
C LEU A 81 -2.66 17.08 -1.29
N SER A 82 -1.99 16.15 -0.61
CA SER A 82 -2.59 15.45 0.53
C SER A 82 -2.85 16.36 1.73
N ARG A 83 -2.13 17.49 1.85
CA ARG A 83 -2.32 18.52 2.90
C ARG A 83 -3.33 19.62 2.55
N GLY A 84 -4.04 19.50 1.42
CA GLY A 84 -5.11 20.43 1.07
C GLY A 84 -4.65 21.70 0.34
N MET A 85 -3.58 21.62 -0.46
CA MET A 85 -3.17 22.73 -1.33
C MET A 85 -4.30 23.16 -2.28
N THR A 86 -4.49 24.47 -2.41
CA THR A 86 -5.49 25.05 -3.32
C THR A 86 -5.07 24.95 -4.79
N THR A 87 -6.03 25.06 -5.71
CA THR A 87 -5.76 25.03 -7.17
C THR A 87 -4.84 26.16 -7.64
N LYS A 88 -4.90 27.33 -6.99
CA LYS A 88 -4.01 28.46 -7.29
C LYS A 88 -2.57 28.12 -6.89
N GLN A 89 -2.37 27.66 -5.65
CA GLN A 89 -1.06 27.25 -5.15
C GLN A 89 -0.49 26.09 -5.97
N PHE A 90 -1.32 25.14 -6.41
CA PHE A 90 -0.90 24.04 -7.27
C PHE A 90 -0.27 24.54 -8.59
N LYS A 91 -0.92 25.51 -9.26
CA LYS A 91 -0.41 26.09 -10.51
C LYS A 91 0.90 26.85 -10.32
N GLU A 92 1.05 27.51 -9.18
CA GLU A 92 2.22 28.34 -8.85
C GLU A 92 3.36 27.54 -8.21
N SER A 93 3.12 26.29 -7.79
CA SER A 93 4.09 25.46 -7.06
C SER A 93 5.24 25.00 -7.94
N THR A 94 6.43 25.56 -7.68
CA THR A 94 7.69 25.11 -8.29
C THR A 94 8.03 23.70 -7.84
N LEU A 95 7.82 23.37 -6.56
CA LEU A 95 8.09 22.03 -6.02
C LEU A 95 7.27 20.95 -6.74
N TRP A 96 6.00 21.22 -7.09
CA TRP A 96 5.20 20.28 -7.87
C TRP A 96 5.66 20.19 -9.33
N ARG A 97 5.94 21.34 -9.95
CA ARG A 97 6.24 21.43 -11.39
C ARG A 97 7.62 20.93 -11.76
N GLU A 98 8.61 21.23 -10.92
CA GLU A 98 10.04 21.01 -11.20
C GLU A 98 10.64 19.95 -10.27
N GLY A 99 9.94 19.62 -9.18
CA GLY A 99 10.44 18.72 -8.16
C GLY A 99 11.47 19.38 -7.24
N PRO A 100 12.07 18.59 -6.34
CA PRO A 100 13.13 19.09 -5.47
C PRO A 100 14.40 19.44 -6.24
N ILE A 101 15.09 20.48 -5.78
CA ILE A 101 16.33 20.99 -6.37
C ILE A 101 17.44 19.94 -6.54
N TRP A 102 17.41 18.87 -5.74
CA TRP A 102 18.41 17.81 -5.72
C TRP A 102 18.18 16.71 -6.76
N ILE A 103 17.07 16.76 -7.52
CA ILE A 103 16.90 15.90 -8.71
C ILE A 103 17.98 16.24 -9.75
N GLY A 104 18.26 17.53 -9.96
CA GLY A 104 19.29 17.98 -10.89
C GLY A 104 20.72 17.92 -10.33
N ASP A 105 20.87 17.86 -9.01
CA ASP A 105 22.17 17.87 -8.33
C ASP A 105 22.14 16.96 -7.09
N LYS A 106 22.65 15.74 -7.25
CA LYS A 106 22.66 14.71 -6.20
C LYS A 106 23.40 15.15 -4.93
N SER A 107 24.32 16.13 -5.02
CA SER A 107 25.06 16.64 -3.85
C SER A 107 24.16 17.42 -2.88
N LYS A 108 23.04 17.96 -3.38
CA LYS A 108 22.06 18.73 -2.61
C LYS A 108 20.98 17.87 -1.95
N HIS A 109 21.05 16.55 -2.10
CA HIS A 109 20.08 15.67 -1.49
C HIS A 109 20.11 15.83 0.05
N PRO A 110 18.94 15.99 0.71
CA PRO A 110 18.88 16.08 2.15
C PRO A 110 19.60 14.89 2.78
N LYS A 111 20.55 15.16 3.67
CA LYS A 111 21.18 14.11 4.47
C LYS A 111 20.10 13.54 5.37
N THR A 112 19.84 12.24 5.26
CA THR A 112 18.89 11.55 6.14
C THR A 112 19.30 11.80 7.59
N PHE A 113 18.34 12.07 8.46
CA PHE A 113 18.55 11.96 9.90
C PHE A 113 18.82 10.49 10.20
N ILE A 114 20.10 10.14 10.26
CA ILE A 114 20.56 8.97 11.00
C ILE A 114 21.32 9.53 12.19
N GLU A 115 20.58 9.89 13.23
CA GLU A 115 21.07 9.66 14.59
C GLU A 115 20.52 8.28 14.99
N THR A 116 21.19 7.22 14.52
CA THR A 116 21.06 5.90 15.11
C THR A 116 21.58 5.98 16.54
N ASN A 117 20.71 5.77 17.53
CA ASN A 117 20.94 4.94 18.73
C ASN A 117 19.79 5.03 19.75
N THR A 118 18.52 4.79 19.34
CA THR A 118 17.44 4.64 20.35
C THR A 118 16.34 3.65 19.95
N ALA A 119 16.13 3.36 18.66
CA ALA A 119 15.05 2.45 18.25
C ALA A 119 15.46 0.96 18.11
N LEU A 120 16.75 0.61 18.22
CA LEU A 120 17.22 -0.78 18.09
C LEU A 120 17.46 -1.49 19.43
N SER A 121 17.38 -0.77 20.56
CA SER A 121 17.51 -1.33 21.91
C SER A 121 16.17 -1.63 22.59
N VAL A 122 15.04 -1.40 21.91
CA VAL A 122 13.69 -1.60 22.48
C VAL A 122 13.09 -2.97 22.08
N LEU A 123 13.81 -3.79 21.32
CA LEU A 123 13.36 -5.13 20.91
C LEU A 123 14.25 -6.26 21.43
N THR A 124 15.11 -6.01 22.41
CA THR A 124 15.84 -7.06 23.12
C THR A 124 15.48 -7.01 24.59
N ASP A 125 14.78 -8.08 25.01
CA ASP A 125 14.64 -8.60 26.36
C ASP A 125 13.84 -7.76 27.35
N ASP A 126 12.51 -7.96 27.41
CA ASP A 126 11.75 -7.82 28.68
C ASP A 126 10.31 -8.40 28.68
N ASP A 127 10.05 -9.51 27.98
CA ASP A 127 8.86 -10.35 28.25
C ASP A 127 9.21 -11.84 28.13
N LYS A 128 10.10 -12.31 29.01
CA LYS A 128 10.02 -13.71 29.44
C LYS A 128 8.89 -13.80 30.44
N GLU A 129 7.70 -14.19 29.98
CA GLU A 129 6.72 -14.76 30.89
C GLU A 129 7.37 -15.99 31.58
N PRO A 130 7.41 -16.03 32.92
CA PRO A 130 7.88 -17.21 33.62
C PRO A 130 6.89 -18.36 33.39
N LEU A 131 7.41 -19.49 32.93
CA LEU A 131 6.74 -20.78 32.99
C LEU A 131 6.56 -21.12 34.47
N ASP A 132 5.35 -20.94 34.98
CA ASP A 132 4.95 -21.54 36.25
C ASP A 132 4.73 -23.04 36.02
N ASP A 133 5.56 -23.84 36.70
CA ASP A 133 5.40 -25.27 36.88
C ASP A 133 4.21 -25.59 37.81
N GLU A 134 3.61 -26.77 37.59
CA GLU A 134 2.53 -27.44 38.36
C GLU A 134 1.12 -26.86 38.16
N GLU A 135 0.05 -27.63 37.97
CA GLU A 135 -0.24 -28.96 38.48
C GLU A 135 -1.40 -29.58 37.67
N SER A 136 -1.36 -30.89 37.49
CA SER A 136 -2.42 -31.72 36.91
C SER A 136 -3.78 -31.52 37.56
N LYS A 137 -4.84 -31.20 36.79
CA LYS A 137 -6.22 -31.58 37.15
C LYS A 137 -6.99 -32.09 35.93
N THR A 138 -7.35 -33.34 36.05
CA THR A 138 -8.27 -34.10 35.20
C THR A 138 -9.69 -33.49 35.25
N CYS A 139 -10.43 -33.62 34.16
CA CYS A 139 -11.88 -33.42 34.15
C CYS A 139 -12.54 -34.77 33.83
N GLU A 140 -13.05 -35.44 34.87
CA GLU A 140 -14.13 -36.43 34.75
C GLU A 140 -15.48 -35.72 34.91
N ASN A 141 -16.43 -36.21 34.10
CA ASN A 141 -17.89 -36.00 34.05
C ASN A 141 -18.42 -34.63 33.57
#